data_AF-A0A932QKF6-F1
#
_entry.id   AF-A0A932QKF6-F1
#
_cell.length_a   1.000
_cell.length_b   1.000
_cell.length_c   1.000
_cell.angle_alpha   90.00
_cell.angle_beta   90.00
_cell.angle_gamma   90.00
#
_symmetry.space_group_name_H-M   'P 1'
#
loop_
_entity.id
_entity.type
_entity.pdbx_description
1 polymer ?
#
loop_
_entity_poly.entity_id
_entity_poly.type
_entity_poly.pdbx_seq_one_letter_code
_entity_poly.pdbx_strand_id
1 'polypeptide(L)'
;MGVTDLTDSGALAGRIFVLDYNSNNASPDTKAIYDQMIGSMSFNQNALTDKEAIIHDTKRIQDLVTIGRLAEKYKTKNGSYPNLAAGSYIPGVSTSTWPSWTQTLGTTLGQTLPTDPINTFNPTCVAPYESSTCWAESLKKFRCPTDAANGKFSHIYAYVSDGNLYNLYTKLEYNGAGKFQNYTLGTSSCPAGQACGCFDYVIPNNLVKPKPS
;
A
#
# COMPACT_ATOMS: atom_id res chain seq x y z
N MET A 1 -24.32 -13.66 13.77
CA MET A 1 -23.14 -14.41 14.27
C MET A 1 -21.96 -13.46 14.27
N GLY A 2 -21.43 -13.14 15.45
CA GLY A 2 -20.26 -12.26 15.57
C GLY A 2 -19.01 -13.02 15.13
N VAL A 3 -18.24 -12.44 14.21
CA VAL A 3 -16.89 -12.90 13.95
C VAL A 3 -15.97 -11.75 14.34
N THR A 4 -15.72 -11.67 15.65
CA THR A 4 -14.46 -11.12 16.12
C THR A 4 -13.37 -12.11 15.70
N ASP A 5 -12.20 -11.59 15.38
CA ASP A 5 -11.00 -12.39 15.21
C ASP A 5 -10.84 -13.34 16.41
N LEU A 6 -10.97 -14.66 16.20
CA LEU A 6 -10.96 -15.68 17.27
C LEU A 6 -9.57 -15.90 17.89
N THR A 7 -8.58 -15.12 17.48
CA THR A 7 -7.19 -15.24 17.92
C THR A 7 -6.81 -14.20 18.98
N ASP A 8 -7.72 -13.31 19.41
CA ASP A 8 -7.44 -12.19 20.31
C ASP A 8 -6.26 -11.30 19.87
N SER A 9 -5.80 -11.45 18.61
CA SER A 9 -4.62 -10.71 18.12
C SER A 9 -4.90 -9.23 17.87
N GLY A 10 -6.19 -8.86 17.81
CA GLY A 10 -6.64 -7.52 17.43
C GLY A 10 -6.34 -7.15 15.97
N ALA A 11 -5.70 -8.03 15.18
CA ALA A 11 -5.24 -7.81 13.83
C ALA A 11 -6.38 -7.41 12.88
N LEU A 12 -6.22 -6.28 12.19
CA LEU A 12 -7.09 -5.93 11.07
C LEU A 12 -6.87 -6.95 9.95
N ALA A 13 -7.96 -7.45 9.40
CA ALA A 13 -7.93 -8.38 8.27
C ALA A 13 -9.06 -8.06 7.30
N GLY A 14 -8.74 -7.95 6.01
CA GLY A 14 -9.76 -7.95 4.97
C GLY A 14 -10.39 -9.33 4.88
N ARG A 15 -11.68 -9.45 5.21
CA ARG A 15 -12.44 -10.69 5.10
C ARG A 15 -13.49 -10.54 4.00
N ILE A 16 -13.49 -11.47 3.04
CA ILE A 16 -14.55 -11.58 2.03
C ILE A 16 -15.52 -12.65 2.52
N PHE A 17 -16.79 -12.27 2.66
CA PHE A 17 -17.88 -13.19 2.98
C PHE A 17 -18.72 -13.37 1.71
N VAL A 18 -18.76 -14.59 1.19
CA VAL A 18 -19.65 -14.95 0.09
C VAL A 18 -20.84 -15.68 0.69
N LEU A 19 -22.02 -15.09 0.54
CA LEU A 19 -23.30 -15.67 0.93
C LEU A 19 -24.14 -15.76 -0.34
N ASP A 20 -24.72 -16.93 -0.59
CA ASP A 20 -25.58 -17.17 -1.75
C ASP A 20 -26.70 -18.15 -1.39
N TYR A 21 -27.85 -17.97 -2.02
CA TYR A 21 -28.94 -18.93 -2.02
C TYR A 21 -29.61 -18.92 -3.39
N ASN A 22 -30.21 -20.05 -3.79
CA ASN A 22 -30.91 -20.11 -5.07
C ASN A 22 -32.18 -19.23 -5.03
N SER A 23 -32.10 -18.03 -5.60
CA SER A 23 -33.17 -17.03 -5.57
C SER A 23 -34.51 -17.53 -6.12
N ASN A 24 -34.47 -18.43 -7.11
CA ASN A 24 -35.63 -18.94 -7.82
C ASN A 24 -36.28 -20.16 -7.15
N ASN A 25 -35.51 -21.01 -6.45
CA ASN A 25 -36.01 -22.28 -5.89
C ASN A 25 -35.79 -22.46 -4.38
N ALA A 26 -35.17 -21.51 -3.68
CA ALA A 26 -35.03 -21.63 -2.23
C ALA A 26 -36.39 -21.55 -1.53
N SER A 27 -36.56 -22.38 -0.50
CA SER A 27 -37.77 -22.37 0.32
C SER A 27 -37.94 -21.01 1.00
N PRO A 28 -39.18 -20.60 1.33
CA PRO A 28 -39.44 -19.39 2.09
C PRO A 28 -38.65 -19.33 3.40
N ASP A 29 -38.53 -20.45 4.11
CA ASP A 29 -37.76 -20.54 5.36
C ASP A 29 -36.26 -20.28 5.13
N THR A 30 -35.70 -20.78 4.03
CA THR A 30 -34.30 -20.54 3.68
C THR A 30 -34.05 -19.06 3.39
N LYS A 31 -34.97 -18.42 2.67
CA LYS A 31 -34.92 -16.98 2.39
C LYS A 31 -35.01 -16.15 3.68
N ALA A 32 -35.93 -16.52 4.57
CA ALA A 32 -36.09 -15.85 5.87
C ALA A 32 -34.85 -15.97 6.77
N ILE A 33 -34.23 -17.16 6.82
CA ILE A 33 -32.97 -17.37 7.57
C ILE A 33 -31.84 -16.54 6.95
N TYR A 34 -31.76 -16.48 5.62
CA TYR A 34 -30.76 -15.69 4.90
C TYR A 34 -30.92 -14.19 5.20
N ASP A 35 -32.14 -13.67 5.11
CA ASP A 35 -32.45 -12.26 5.40
C ASP A 35 -32.19 -11.92 6.87
N GLN A 36 -32.53 -12.82 7.80
CA GLN A 36 -32.22 -12.65 9.21
C GLN A 36 -30.70 -12.67 9.48
N MET A 37 -29.95 -13.53 8.78
CA MET A 37 -28.49 -13.54 8.85
C MET A 37 -27.91 -12.20 8.39
N ILE A 38 -28.25 -11.73 7.18
CA ILE A 38 -27.76 -10.45 6.65
C ILE A 38 -28.15 -9.28 7.57
N GLY A 39 -29.41 -9.21 8.01
CA GLY A 39 -29.88 -8.16 8.91
C GLY A 39 -29.19 -8.15 10.28
N SER A 40 -28.66 -9.30 10.73
CA SER A 40 -27.90 -9.44 11.98
C SER A 40 -26.40 -9.20 11.83
N MET A 41 -25.89 -9.02 10.60
CA MET A 41 -24.49 -8.70 10.37
C MET A 41 -24.22 -7.24 10.70
N SER A 42 -23.53 -7.00 11.81
CA SER A 42 -22.89 -5.72 12.07
C SER A 42 -21.45 -5.78 11.58
N PHE A 43 -21.10 -4.87 10.68
CA PHE A 43 -19.71 -4.56 10.38
C PHE A 43 -19.31 -3.34 11.21
N ASN A 44 -18.08 -3.30 11.71
CA ASN A 44 -17.53 -2.16 12.49
C ASN A 44 -17.42 -0.83 11.69
N GLN A 45 -18.09 -0.72 10.56
CA GLN A 45 -17.98 0.39 9.61
C GLN A 45 -18.68 1.69 10.03
N ASN A 46 -19.44 1.70 11.14
CA ASN A 46 -20.25 2.84 11.57
C ASN A 46 -19.88 3.43 12.93
N ALA A 47 -18.89 2.88 13.65
CA ALA A 47 -18.55 3.30 15.01
C ALA A 47 -17.04 3.53 15.27
N LEU A 48 -16.20 3.41 14.23
CA LEU A 48 -14.75 3.59 14.36
C LEU A 48 -14.37 5.04 14.06
N THR A 49 -13.71 5.70 15.01
CA THR A 49 -13.14 7.04 14.84
C THR A 49 -12.08 7.10 13.74
N ASP A 50 -11.38 5.98 13.51
CA ASP A 50 -10.29 5.87 12.53
C ASP A 50 -10.75 5.24 11.20
N LYS A 51 -12.05 5.31 10.88
CA LYS A 51 -12.64 4.66 9.69
C LYS A 51 -11.91 5.03 8.40
N GLU A 52 -11.62 6.32 8.18
CA GLU A 52 -10.96 6.79 6.96
C GLU A 52 -9.55 6.22 6.84
N ALA A 53 -8.77 6.27 7.93
CA ALA A 53 -7.43 5.69 7.99
C ALA A 53 -7.44 4.20 7.64
N ILE A 54 -8.38 3.43 8.20
CA ILE A 54 -8.51 1.98 7.93
C ILE A 54 -8.89 1.72 6.46
N ILE A 55 -9.80 2.52 5.88
CA ILE A 55 -10.19 2.41 4.47
C ILE A 55 -8.99 2.70 3.58
N HIS A 56 -8.27 3.79 3.84
CA HIS A 56 -7.09 4.16 3.07
C HIS A 56 -6.01 3.08 3.19
N ASP A 57 -5.70 2.60 4.39
CA ASP A 57 -4.67 1.58 4.59
C ASP A 57 -5.02 0.26 3.88
N THR A 58 -6.29 -0.14 3.90
CA THR A 58 -6.76 -1.30 3.14
C THR A 58 -6.53 -1.10 1.63
N LYS A 59 -6.88 0.08 1.11
CA LYS A 59 -6.64 0.45 -0.28
C LYS A 59 -5.14 0.47 -0.61
N ARG A 60 -4.30 1.04 0.26
CA ARG A 60 -2.84 1.06 0.08
C ARG A 60 -2.28 -0.33 -0.08
N ILE A 61 -2.68 -1.26 0.77
CA ILE A 61 -2.23 -2.66 0.69
C ILE A 61 -2.69 -3.29 -0.64
N GLN A 62 -3.94 -3.10 -1.04
CA GLN A 62 -4.47 -3.63 -2.31
C GLN A 62 -3.72 -3.04 -3.53
N ASP A 63 -3.45 -1.74 -3.50
CA ASP A 63 -2.70 -1.04 -4.54
C ASP A 63 -1.26 -1.58 -4.63
N LEU A 64 -0.57 -1.72 -3.49
CA LEU A 64 0.78 -2.28 -3.45
C LEU A 64 0.82 -3.76 -3.87
N VAL A 65 -0.19 -4.57 -3.52
CA VAL A 65 -0.34 -5.94 -4.04
C VAL A 65 -0.49 -5.94 -5.56
N THR A 66 -1.29 -5.03 -6.10
CA THR A 66 -1.50 -4.90 -7.54
C THR A 66 -0.20 -4.56 -8.25
N ILE A 67 0.54 -3.56 -7.78
CA ILE A 67 1.84 -3.18 -8.34
C ILE A 67 2.84 -4.33 -8.21
N GLY A 68 2.89 -5.00 -7.05
CA GLY A 68 3.78 -6.13 -6.83
C GLY A 68 3.51 -7.30 -7.77
N ARG A 69 2.23 -7.63 -8.02
CA ARG A 69 1.87 -8.66 -9.01
C ARG A 69 2.28 -8.28 -10.44
N LEU A 70 2.20 -7.01 -10.79
CA LEU A 70 2.71 -6.51 -12.08
C LEU A 70 4.24 -6.68 -12.16
N ALA A 71 4.97 -6.37 -11.08
CA ALA A 71 6.42 -6.56 -11.01
C ALA A 71 6.81 -8.04 -11.13
N GLU A 72 6.11 -8.95 -10.44
CA GLU A 72 6.32 -10.41 -10.54
C GLU A 72 6.04 -10.93 -11.96
N LYS A 73 4.95 -10.47 -12.59
CA LYS A 73 4.64 -10.78 -13.99
C LYS A 73 5.74 -10.28 -14.93
N TYR A 74 6.22 -9.07 -14.72
CA TYR A 74 7.31 -8.49 -15.50
C TYR A 74 8.60 -9.30 -15.36
N LYS A 75 8.99 -9.69 -14.14
CA LYS A 75 10.17 -10.52 -13.91
C LYS A 75 10.06 -11.89 -14.57
N THR A 76 8.89 -12.53 -14.47
CA THR A 76 8.64 -13.81 -15.14
C THR A 76 8.86 -13.71 -16.65
N LYS A 77 8.50 -12.58 -17.26
CA LYS A 77 8.66 -12.34 -18.70
C LYS A 77 10.08 -11.92 -19.10
N ASN A 78 10.75 -11.09 -18.31
CA ASN A 78 11.98 -10.40 -18.71
C ASN A 78 13.23 -10.86 -17.95
N GLY A 79 13.11 -11.73 -16.95
CA GLY A 79 14.22 -12.23 -16.13
C GLY A 79 14.67 -11.31 -15.00
N SER A 80 14.27 -10.04 -15.01
CA SER A 80 14.57 -9.04 -13.97
C SER A 80 13.36 -8.18 -13.64
N TYR A 81 13.33 -7.56 -12.47
CA TYR A 81 12.37 -6.50 -12.16
C TYR A 81 12.76 -5.20 -12.89
N PRO A 82 11.82 -4.26 -13.10
CA PRO A 82 12.16 -2.92 -13.58
C PRO A 82 13.21 -2.29 -12.67
N ASN A 83 14.40 -2.02 -13.20
CA ASN A 83 15.52 -1.46 -12.44
C ASN A 83 15.61 0.07 -12.51
N LEU A 84 14.74 0.71 -13.31
CA LEU A 84 14.65 2.16 -13.48
C LEU A 84 16.03 2.83 -13.61
N ALA A 85 16.91 2.26 -14.44
CA ALA A 85 18.29 2.75 -14.59
C ALA A 85 18.36 4.20 -15.12
N ALA A 86 17.30 4.65 -15.79
CA ALA A 86 17.09 6.02 -16.24
C ALA A 86 15.59 6.39 -16.15
N GLY A 87 15.27 7.67 -16.26
CA GLY A 87 13.88 8.16 -16.24
C GLY A 87 13.30 8.45 -14.86
N SER A 88 14.11 8.32 -13.80
CA SER A 88 13.80 8.72 -12.42
C SER A 88 14.89 9.62 -11.84
N TYR A 89 14.58 10.34 -10.76
CA TYR A 89 15.56 11.17 -10.05
C TYR A 89 16.67 10.33 -9.40
N ILE A 90 16.34 9.11 -8.97
CA ILE A 90 17.28 8.14 -8.41
C ILE A 90 17.13 6.83 -9.17
N PRO A 91 18.22 6.26 -9.72
CA PRO A 91 18.18 4.95 -10.36
C PRO A 91 17.57 3.90 -9.42
N GLY A 92 16.65 3.09 -9.95
CA GLY A 92 15.96 2.06 -9.17
C GLY A 92 14.82 2.56 -8.28
N VAL A 93 14.56 3.87 -8.20
CA VAL A 93 13.53 4.43 -7.31
C VAL A 93 12.47 5.20 -8.08
N SER A 94 11.21 5.00 -7.70
CA SER A 94 10.09 5.84 -8.12
C SER A 94 9.09 6.01 -6.98
N THR A 95 8.49 7.18 -6.84
CA THR A 95 7.41 7.44 -5.89
C THR A 95 6.14 7.84 -6.62
N SER A 96 4.96 7.61 -6.03
CA SER A 96 3.66 7.95 -6.65
C SER A 96 3.43 9.44 -6.96
N THR A 97 4.33 10.31 -6.50
CA THR A 97 4.36 11.75 -6.80
C THR A 97 5.31 12.11 -7.94
N TRP A 98 6.24 11.21 -8.31
CA TRP A 98 7.23 11.47 -9.35
C TRP A 98 6.68 11.14 -10.74
N PRO A 99 7.09 11.89 -11.79
CA PRO A 99 6.74 11.56 -13.17
C PRO A 99 7.14 10.13 -13.57
N SER A 100 8.24 9.62 -13.00
CA SER A 100 8.74 8.27 -13.26
C SER A 100 7.76 7.16 -12.86
N TRP A 101 6.80 7.43 -11.96
CA TRP A 101 5.80 6.46 -11.54
C TRP A 101 4.90 6.05 -12.69
N THR A 102 4.34 7.03 -13.39
CA THR A 102 3.44 6.79 -14.50
C THR A 102 4.20 6.62 -15.80
N GLN A 103 5.14 7.54 -16.09
CA GLN A 103 5.76 7.65 -17.42
C GLN A 103 6.83 6.58 -17.65
N THR A 104 7.50 6.10 -16.60
CA THR A 104 8.55 5.08 -16.71
C THR A 104 8.10 3.74 -16.15
N LEU A 105 7.82 3.66 -14.85
CA LEU A 105 7.46 2.41 -14.18
C LEU A 105 6.12 1.85 -14.68
N GLY A 106 5.08 2.68 -14.74
CA GLY A 106 3.76 2.28 -15.25
C GLY A 106 3.80 1.81 -16.70
N THR A 107 4.45 2.57 -17.59
CA THR A 107 4.70 2.15 -18.98
C THR A 107 5.44 0.81 -19.04
N THR A 108 6.49 0.63 -18.24
CA THR A 108 7.29 -0.61 -18.19
C THR A 108 6.47 -1.80 -17.72
N LEU A 109 5.60 -1.60 -16.72
CA LEU A 109 4.68 -2.60 -16.21
C LEU A 109 3.43 -2.80 -17.09
N GLY A 110 3.24 -1.95 -18.11
CA GLY A 110 2.15 -2.00 -19.08
C GLY A 110 0.79 -1.64 -18.50
N GLN A 111 0.75 -0.84 -17.43
CA GLN A 111 -0.49 -0.45 -16.72
C GLN A 111 -0.36 0.95 -16.13
N THR A 112 -1.50 1.62 -15.97
CA THR A 112 -1.59 2.81 -15.10
C THR A 112 -1.48 2.34 -13.65
N LEU A 113 -0.48 2.85 -12.93
CA LEU A 113 -0.27 2.48 -11.53
C LEU A 113 -1.17 3.30 -10.61
N PRO A 114 -1.71 2.70 -9.54
CA PRO A 114 -2.42 3.46 -8.53
C PRO A 114 -1.46 4.41 -7.80
N THR A 115 -2.01 5.49 -7.25
CA THR A 115 -1.32 6.43 -6.36
C THR A 115 -1.89 6.30 -4.95
N ASP A 116 -1.12 6.72 -3.95
CA ASP A 116 -1.61 6.80 -2.57
C ASP A 116 -2.91 7.64 -2.50
N PRO A 117 -3.90 7.29 -1.65
CA PRO A 117 -5.12 8.09 -1.50
C PRO A 117 -4.88 9.56 -1.14
N ILE A 118 -3.81 9.84 -0.38
CA ILE A 118 -3.39 11.18 0.02
C ILE A 118 -2.35 11.74 -0.97
N ASN A 119 -1.39 10.92 -1.42
CA ASN A 119 -0.35 11.25 -2.40
C ASN A 119 0.37 12.59 -2.19
N THR A 120 0.73 12.91 -0.95
CA THR A 120 1.43 14.17 -0.63
C THR A 120 2.61 13.97 0.32
N PHE A 121 3.53 14.93 0.26
CA PHE A 121 4.61 15.08 1.23
C PHE A 121 4.15 15.97 2.39
N ASN A 122 4.19 15.46 3.61
CA ASN A 122 3.79 16.19 4.80
C ASN A 122 4.75 15.93 5.97
N PRO A 123 5.44 16.97 6.48
CA PRO A 123 5.37 18.37 6.05
C PRO A 123 5.88 18.57 4.62
N THR A 124 5.40 19.62 3.96
CA THR A 124 5.88 20.01 2.62
C THR A 124 7.39 20.19 2.64
N CYS A 125 8.07 19.67 1.61
CA CYS A 125 9.50 19.91 1.47
C CYS A 125 9.82 21.38 1.24
N VAL A 126 10.92 21.80 1.85
CA VAL A 126 11.46 23.16 1.75
C VAL A 126 12.86 23.11 1.16
N ALA A 127 13.31 24.25 0.63
CA ALA A 127 14.63 24.40 0.03
C ALA A 127 15.73 23.76 0.92
N PRO A 128 16.68 23.02 0.32
CA PRO A 128 16.94 22.89 -1.12
C PRO A 128 16.12 21.78 -1.83
N TYR A 129 15.10 21.22 -1.17
CA TYR A 129 14.25 20.18 -1.76
C TYR A 129 13.03 20.79 -2.43
N GLU A 130 12.73 20.35 -3.64
CA GLU A 130 11.52 20.76 -4.36
C GLU A 130 10.25 20.28 -3.65
N SER A 131 9.24 21.14 -3.55
CA SER A 131 8.04 20.87 -2.74
C SER A 131 7.20 19.71 -3.27
N SER A 132 7.17 19.49 -4.59
CA SER A 132 6.34 18.48 -5.25
C SER A 132 6.99 17.10 -5.34
N THR A 133 8.32 17.02 -5.27
CA THR A 133 9.08 15.77 -5.45
C THR A 133 9.95 15.42 -4.26
N CYS A 134 10.19 16.37 -3.36
CA CYS A 134 11.16 16.27 -2.27
C CYS A 134 12.56 15.83 -2.73
N TRP A 135 12.90 16.16 -3.98
CA TRP A 135 14.21 15.95 -4.57
C TRP A 135 15.01 17.25 -4.50
N ALA A 136 16.26 17.16 -4.02
CA ALA A 136 17.22 18.24 -4.06
C ALA A 136 18.28 17.92 -5.13
N GLU A 137 18.12 18.50 -6.31
CA GLU A 137 19.00 18.27 -7.47
C GLU A 137 20.46 18.68 -7.19
N SER A 138 20.66 19.78 -6.45
CA SER A 138 21.98 20.27 -6.05
C SER A 138 22.71 19.31 -5.10
N LEU A 139 21.96 18.52 -4.33
CA LEU A 139 22.51 17.57 -3.36
C LEU A 139 22.50 16.13 -3.88
N LYS A 140 21.77 15.87 -4.97
CA LYS A 140 21.43 14.51 -5.44
C LYS A 140 20.80 13.66 -4.34
N LYS A 141 19.95 14.29 -3.52
CA LYS A 141 19.29 13.67 -2.37
C LYS A 141 17.78 13.80 -2.47
N PHE A 142 17.12 12.68 -2.20
CA PHE A 142 15.71 12.64 -1.86
C PHE A 142 15.55 12.57 -0.36
N ARG A 143 14.51 13.24 0.14
CA ARG A 143 14.03 13.03 1.49
C ARG A 143 12.54 12.72 1.47
N CYS A 144 12.11 11.86 2.37
CA CYS A 144 10.69 11.73 2.68
C CYS A 144 10.43 12.43 4.02
N PRO A 145 9.81 13.62 4.04
CA PRO A 145 9.63 14.39 5.26
C PRO A 145 8.60 13.74 6.20
N THR A 146 8.85 13.93 7.48
CA THR A 146 7.93 13.59 8.57
C THR A 146 8.17 14.54 9.73
N ASP A 147 7.11 14.83 10.47
CA ASP A 147 7.14 15.51 11.76
C ASP A 147 6.23 14.73 12.71
N ALA A 148 6.77 13.62 13.21
CA ALA A 148 6.07 12.68 14.08
C ALA A 148 5.58 13.34 15.38
N ALA A 149 6.30 14.34 15.88
CA ALA A 149 5.92 15.09 17.08
C ALA A 149 4.58 15.83 16.89
N ASN A 150 4.27 16.26 15.65
CA ASN A 150 3.01 16.91 15.30
C ASN A 150 2.09 16.03 14.45
N GLY A 151 2.33 14.71 14.39
CA GLY A 151 1.51 13.77 13.65
C GLY A 151 1.49 13.96 12.13
N LYS A 152 2.51 14.60 11.54
CA LYS A 152 2.58 14.83 10.10
C LYS A 152 3.47 13.80 9.43
N PHE A 153 2.89 13.10 8.45
CA PHE A 153 3.59 12.06 7.70
C PHE A 153 3.31 12.18 6.21
N SER A 154 4.33 11.94 5.39
CA SER A 154 4.16 11.81 3.94
C SER A 154 3.47 10.49 3.63
N HIS A 155 2.42 10.55 2.82
CA HIS A 155 1.66 9.39 2.36
C HIS A 155 1.81 9.28 0.85
N ILE A 156 2.73 8.41 0.44
CA ILE A 156 3.10 8.13 -0.95
C ILE A 156 3.45 6.65 -1.07
N TYR A 157 3.36 6.11 -2.27
CA TYR A 157 3.97 4.82 -2.59
C TYR A 157 5.41 5.03 -3.02
N ALA A 158 6.28 4.09 -2.69
CA ALA A 158 7.65 4.04 -3.21
C ALA A 158 7.98 2.64 -3.73
N TYR A 159 8.48 2.57 -4.96
CA TYR A 159 9.07 1.38 -5.56
C TYR A 159 10.58 1.53 -5.58
N VAL A 160 11.29 0.54 -5.05
CA VAL A 160 12.75 0.51 -4.99
C VAL A 160 13.25 -0.83 -5.51
N SER A 161 14.13 -0.85 -6.50
CA SER A 161 14.60 -2.06 -7.16
C SER A 161 16.05 -1.93 -7.61
N ASP A 162 16.79 -3.04 -7.52
CA ASP A 162 18.13 -3.21 -8.12
C ASP A 162 18.09 -4.08 -9.39
N GLY A 163 16.89 -4.49 -9.82
CA GLY A 163 16.66 -5.42 -10.92
C GLY A 163 16.57 -6.89 -10.51
N ASN A 164 17.22 -7.28 -9.41
CA ASN A 164 17.14 -8.64 -8.86
C ASN A 164 16.02 -8.76 -7.81
N LEU A 165 15.93 -7.76 -6.94
CA LEU A 165 14.94 -7.58 -5.89
C LEU A 165 14.20 -6.26 -6.09
N TYR A 166 12.98 -6.19 -5.57
CA TYR A 166 12.26 -4.95 -5.42
C TYR A 166 11.58 -4.91 -4.05
N ASN A 167 11.27 -3.70 -3.60
CA ASN A 167 10.42 -3.44 -2.46
C ASN A 167 9.39 -2.37 -2.83
N LEU A 168 8.20 -2.49 -2.24
CA LEU A 168 7.14 -1.48 -2.31
C LEU A 168 6.81 -1.01 -0.91
N TYR A 169 6.89 0.29 -0.69
CA TYR A 169 6.70 0.92 0.61
C TYR A 169 5.53 1.91 0.60
N THR A 170 4.94 2.10 1.78
CA THR A 170 4.00 3.19 2.05
C THR A 170 4.04 3.59 3.53
N LYS A 171 3.39 4.71 3.86
CA LYS A 171 3.05 5.11 5.23
C LYS A 171 1.58 4.83 5.47
N LEU A 172 1.27 4.03 6.48
CA LEU A 172 -0.07 3.76 6.97
C LEU A 172 -0.53 4.83 7.98
N GLU A 173 -1.84 5.05 8.02
CA GLU A 173 -2.49 6.04 8.89
C GLU A 173 -2.92 5.42 10.23
N TYR A 174 -3.44 4.19 10.20
CA TYR A 174 -3.98 3.54 11.38
C TYR A 174 -2.87 2.98 12.28
N ASN A 175 -2.83 3.47 13.52
CA ASN A 175 -1.83 3.09 14.52
C ASN A 175 -2.40 2.28 15.70
N GLY A 176 -3.69 1.96 15.67
CA GLY A 176 -4.37 1.24 16.75
C GLY A 176 -4.06 -0.26 16.78
N ALA A 177 -4.83 -0.98 17.62
CA ALA A 177 -4.70 -2.43 17.75
C ALA A 177 -4.91 -3.12 16.39
N GLY A 178 -3.99 -4.01 16.03
CA GLY A 178 -4.03 -4.74 14.77
C GLY A 178 -3.69 -3.98 13.51
N LYS A 179 -3.05 -2.83 13.63
CA LYS A 179 -2.43 -2.13 12.51
C LYS A 179 -1.61 -3.05 11.60
N PHE A 180 -1.60 -2.72 10.31
CA PHE A 180 -0.89 -3.50 9.30
C PHE A 180 0.62 -3.21 9.23
N GLN A 181 1.10 -2.20 9.96
CA GLN A 181 2.50 -1.77 9.95
C GLN A 181 3.44 -2.96 10.20
N ASN A 182 4.43 -3.11 9.33
CA ASN A 182 5.37 -4.23 9.36
C ASN A 182 6.81 -3.80 9.04
N TYR A 183 7.06 -2.49 8.97
CA TYR A 183 8.35 -1.92 8.67
C TYR A 183 8.70 -0.84 9.70
N THR A 184 9.96 -0.79 10.10
CA THR A 184 10.40 0.13 11.15
C THR A 184 10.73 1.49 10.56
N LEU A 185 10.02 2.52 11.02
CA LEU A 185 10.32 3.92 10.69
C LEU A 185 11.81 4.24 10.95
N GLY A 186 12.42 4.98 10.03
CA GLY A 186 13.84 5.35 10.12
C GLY A 186 14.83 4.33 9.54
N THR A 187 14.40 3.10 9.21
CA THR A 187 15.24 2.20 8.39
C THR A 187 15.30 2.72 6.94
N SER A 188 16.50 2.75 6.34
CA SER A 188 16.66 3.26 4.97
C SER A 188 15.95 2.33 3.99
N SER A 189 14.76 2.71 3.52
CA SER A 189 13.98 1.99 2.51
C SER A 189 14.47 2.23 1.08
N CYS A 190 15.58 2.94 0.92
CA CYS A 190 16.10 3.39 -0.37
C CYS A 190 17.63 3.26 -0.42
N PRO A 191 18.24 3.43 -1.62
CA PRO A 191 19.67 3.27 -1.82
C PRO A 191 20.52 4.14 -0.88
N ALA A 192 21.78 3.74 -0.69
CA ALA A 192 22.71 4.43 0.19
C ALA A 192 22.82 5.95 -0.14
N GLY A 193 22.82 6.77 0.91
CA GLY A 193 22.92 8.23 0.80
C GLY A 193 21.59 8.97 0.66
N GLN A 194 20.47 8.25 0.58
CA GLN A 194 19.11 8.79 0.49
C GLN A 194 18.42 8.77 1.86
N ALA A 195 17.39 9.62 2.07
CA ALA A 195 16.72 9.78 3.35
C ALA A 195 15.22 9.38 3.29
N CYS A 196 14.92 8.08 3.37
CA CYS A 196 13.56 7.55 3.13
C CYS A 196 12.91 6.94 4.38
N GLY A 197 13.18 7.48 5.57
CA GLY A 197 12.72 6.91 6.83
C GLY A 197 11.23 7.12 7.17
N CYS A 198 10.40 7.58 6.23
CA CYS A 198 9.00 7.93 6.48
C CYS A 198 8.04 6.75 6.35
N PHE A 199 8.47 5.61 5.84
CA PHE A 199 7.59 4.46 5.58
C PHE A 199 7.53 3.53 6.80
N ASP A 200 6.37 2.93 7.03
CA ASP A 200 6.10 1.98 8.13
C ASP A 200 5.48 0.67 7.64
N TYR A 201 5.35 0.53 6.32
CA TYR A 201 4.88 -0.67 5.68
C TYR A 201 5.73 -1.00 4.45
N VAL A 202 6.05 -2.27 4.30
CA VAL A 202 6.64 -2.87 3.09
C VAL A 202 5.79 -4.07 2.68
N ILE A 203 5.51 -4.23 1.39
CA ILE A 203 4.71 -5.38 0.95
C ILE A 203 5.44 -6.71 1.23
N PRO A 204 4.84 -7.67 1.95
CA PRO A 204 5.42 -8.99 2.12
C PRO A 204 5.42 -9.80 0.82
N ASN A 205 6.50 -10.53 0.57
CA ASN A 205 6.67 -11.37 -0.63
C ASN A 205 5.54 -12.40 -0.83
N ASN A 206 4.94 -12.91 0.25
CA ASN A 206 3.87 -13.91 0.19
C ASN A 206 2.52 -13.34 -0.28
N LEU A 207 2.34 -12.01 -0.31
CA LEU A 207 1.10 -11.40 -0.82
C LEU A 207 1.13 -11.19 -2.34
N VAL A 208 2.32 -11.09 -2.92
CA VAL A 208 2.54 -10.77 -4.33
C VAL A 208 2.91 -12.00 -5.16
N LYS A 209 3.63 -12.96 -4.58
CA LYS A 209 4.00 -14.20 -5.27
C LYS A 209 2.79 -15.14 -5.32
N PRO A 210 2.47 -15.73 -6.49
CA PRO A 210 1.47 -16.78 -6.53
C PRO A 210 1.88 -17.93 -5.61
N LYS A 211 0.91 -18.50 -4.90
CA LYS A 211 1.15 -19.66 -4.04
C LYS A 211 1.71 -20.79 -4.91
N PRO A 212 2.80 -21.48 -4.50
CA PRO A 212 3.25 -22.65 -5.23
C PRO A 212 2.09 -23.64 -5.32
N SER A 213 1.85 -24.14 -6.53
CA SER A 213 0.88 -25.20 -6.84
C SER A 213 1.25 -26.49 -6.12
#